data_AF-A0A9J6EKM3-F1
#
_entry.id   AF-A0A9J6EKM3-F1
#
_cell.length_a   1.000
_cell.length_b   1.000
_cell.length_c   1.000
_cell.angle_alpha   90.00
_cell.angle_beta   90.00
_cell.angle_gamma   90.00
#
_symmetry.space_group_name_H-M   'P 1'
#
loop_
_entity.id
_entity.type
_entity.pdbx_description
1 polymer ?
#
loop_
_entity_poly.entity_id
_entity_poly.type
_entity_poly.pdbx_seq_one_letter_code
_entity_poly.pdbx_strand_id
1 'polypeptide(L)'
;MFQAKSIKVKIQDPHHVLQNLEVPLVSRQHATLLLGAALDGAHWVLARDLVRFLRAINPEADCSPPRTSTGPSTDEDTVNQVFMEVILTRHARKLLGAGQLRKLGSFAAHLDFPLQNFLEKERLRAAKVEDFVTALKAVHTDFEWPMPASPVTPGTSQVGGAGDEEATHPTSIGGQPLRNGGMEGAVVTRGSPADSESTSEESWWLEEDEAGLHAASVAEPRGSPQVEAQARYLLHILGQARCCDWALPLALMLGDTLVAPLVATPEALDKLMQWALAECPGYVGLLRQVQGRGSDTPSSNGAVQRSSPMEARRMTAATTVVTEGPEEGCRVS
;
A
#
# COMPACT_ATOMS: atom_id res chain seq x y z
N MET A 1 -53.24 56.07 -4.41
CA MET A 1 -51.85 56.27 -4.84
C MET A 1 -51.00 55.15 -4.24
N PHE A 2 -50.76 54.08 -4.99
CA PHE A 2 -49.74 53.08 -4.66
C PHE A 2 -48.78 53.07 -5.84
N GLN A 3 -47.57 53.60 -5.67
CA GLN A 3 -46.51 53.48 -6.67
C GLN A 3 -45.74 52.19 -6.42
N ALA A 4 -45.82 51.26 -7.38
CA ALA A 4 -44.87 50.17 -7.52
C ALA A 4 -43.52 50.74 -7.94
N LYS A 5 -42.48 50.55 -7.12
CA LYS A 5 -41.09 50.80 -7.52
C LYS A 5 -40.54 49.54 -8.16
N SER A 6 -40.46 49.53 -9.49
CA SER A 6 -39.69 48.56 -10.26
C SER A 6 -38.21 48.68 -9.89
N ILE A 7 -37.67 47.67 -9.22
CA ILE A 7 -36.22 47.49 -9.10
C ILE A 7 -35.74 46.92 -10.43
N LYS A 8 -35.30 47.81 -11.31
CA LYS A 8 -34.67 47.43 -12.57
C LYS A 8 -33.21 47.06 -12.24
N VAL A 9 -32.96 45.78 -12.00
CA VAL A 9 -31.59 45.24 -11.95
C VAL A 9 -30.99 45.47 -13.34
N LYS A 10 -30.16 46.49 -13.44
CA LYS A 10 -29.42 46.82 -14.65
C LYS A 10 -28.35 45.75 -14.77
N ILE A 11 -28.56 44.81 -15.70
CA ILE A 11 -27.52 43.86 -16.11
C ILE A 11 -26.39 44.71 -16.71
N GLN A 12 -25.42 45.03 -15.87
CA GLN A 12 -24.17 45.69 -16.22
C GLN A 12 -23.31 44.62 -16.91
N ASP A 13 -23.00 44.86 -18.18
CA ASP A 13 -22.10 44.12 -19.08
C ASP A 13 -21.80 42.63 -18.77
N PRO A 14 -22.07 41.69 -19.71
CA PRO A 14 -21.69 40.27 -19.54
C PRO A 14 -20.17 40.06 -19.36
N HIS A 15 -19.35 41.07 -19.69
CA HIS A 15 -17.90 41.06 -19.46
C HIS A 15 -17.50 41.25 -17.98
N HIS A 16 -18.35 41.85 -17.14
CA HIS A 16 -18.02 42.09 -15.73
C HIS A 16 -18.29 40.87 -14.83
N VAL A 17 -19.15 39.95 -15.27
CA VAL A 17 -19.40 38.66 -14.57
C VAL A 17 -18.24 37.69 -14.78
N LEU A 18 -17.49 37.82 -15.89
CA LEU A 18 -16.33 36.99 -16.20
C LEU A 18 -15.05 37.43 -15.46
N GLN A 19 -15.03 38.62 -14.85
CA GLN A 19 -13.85 39.15 -14.13
C GLN A 19 -13.80 38.77 -12.64
N ASN A 20 -14.82 38.07 -12.13
CA ASN A 20 -14.83 37.52 -10.77
C ASN A 20 -14.38 36.05 -10.71
N LEU A 21 -13.82 35.53 -11.80
CA LEU A 21 -13.14 34.24 -11.78
C LEU A 21 -11.84 34.41 -10.99
N GLU A 22 -11.70 33.65 -9.91
CA GLU A 22 -10.45 33.58 -9.14
C GLU A 22 -9.26 33.49 -10.10
N VAL A 23 -8.21 34.27 -9.83
CA VAL A 23 -6.95 34.17 -10.57
C VAL A 23 -6.53 32.69 -10.57
N PRO A 24 -6.18 32.07 -11.72
CA PRO A 24 -5.84 30.64 -11.81
C PRO A 24 -4.83 30.16 -10.75
N LEU A 25 -3.97 31.08 -10.31
CA LEU A 25 -3.01 30.89 -9.22
C LEU A 25 -3.68 30.56 -7.86
N VAL A 26 -4.79 31.22 -7.52
CA VAL A 26 -5.54 31.01 -6.27
C VAL A 26 -6.19 29.63 -6.29
N SER A 27 -6.87 29.26 -7.38
CA SER A 27 -7.49 27.93 -7.50
C SER A 27 -6.44 26.82 -7.46
N ARG A 28 -5.26 27.05 -8.07
CA ARG A 28 -4.12 26.13 -7.97
C ARG A 28 -3.62 25.97 -6.53
N GLN A 29 -3.51 27.05 -5.77
CA GLN A 29 -3.11 26.99 -4.36
C GLN A 29 -4.09 26.15 -3.54
N HIS A 30 -5.41 26.39 -3.70
CA HIS A 30 -6.44 25.63 -2.99
C HIS A 30 -6.46 24.16 -3.41
N ALA A 31 -6.36 23.86 -4.71
CA ALA A 31 -6.31 22.49 -5.21
C ALA A 31 -5.06 21.74 -4.71
N THR A 32 -3.92 22.42 -4.56
CA THR A 32 -2.70 21.82 -3.99
C THR A 32 -2.89 21.47 -2.50
N LEU A 33 -3.53 22.34 -1.72
CA LEU A 33 -3.86 22.06 -0.32
C LEU A 33 -4.85 20.89 -0.21
N LEU A 34 -5.88 20.90 -1.04
CA LEU A 34 -6.89 19.84 -1.07
C LEU A 34 -6.28 18.51 -1.51
N LEU A 35 -5.31 18.52 -2.43
CA LEU A 35 -4.58 17.32 -2.82
C LEU A 35 -3.83 16.74 -1.64
N GLY A 36 -3.15 17.57 -0.83
CA GLY A 36 -2.48 17.12 0.39
C GLY A 36 -3.44 16.43 1.36
N ALA A 37 -4.61 17.04 1.61
CA ALA A 37 -5.64 16.47 2.47
C ALA A 37 -6.26 15.19 1.90
N ALA A 38 -6.51 15.14 0.58
CA ALA A 38 -7.05 13.97 -0.10
C ALA A 38 -6.09 12.78 -0.02
N LEU A 39 -4.78 13.02 -0.23
CA LEU A 39 -3.74 12.00 -0.08
C LEU A 39 -3.67 11.47 1.36
N ASP A 40 -3.66 12.36 2.35
CA ASP A 40 -3.61 11.96 3.76
C ASP A 40 -4.87 11.20 4.21
N GLY A 41 -6.03 11.54 3.64
CA GLY A 41 -7.30 10.85 3.85
C GLY A 41 -7.51 9.60 3.01
N ALA A 42 -6.56 9.21 2.15
CA ALA A 42 -6.69 8.09 1.21
C ALA A 42 -7.84 8.21 0.19
N HIS A 43 -8.32 9.42 -0.09
CA HIS A 43 -9.35 9.68 -1.11
C HIS A 43 -8.73 9.68 -2.52
N TRP A 44 -8.36 8.50 -3.02
CA TRP A 44 -7.53 8.36 -4.23
C TRP A 44 -8.19 8.87 -5.51
N VAL A 45 -9.51 8.70 -5.63
CA VAL A 45 -10.28 9.19 -6.78
C VAL A 45 -10.23 10.72 -6.84
N LEU A 46 -10.50 11.39 -5.70
CA LEU A 46 -10.40 12.84 -5.60
C LEU A 46 -8.96 13.32 -5.83
N ALA A 47 -7.97 12.66 -5.24
CA ALA A 47 -6.56 13.01 -5.44
C ALA A 47 -6.17 12.94 -6.93
N ARG A 48 -6.63 11.90 -7.64
CA ARG A 48 -6.42 11.73 -9.09
C ARG A 48 -7.06 12.85 -9.89
N ASP A 49 -8.29 13.24 -9.56
CA ASP A 49 -8.99 14.30 -10.27
C ASP A 49 -8.35 15.67 -9.99
N LEU A 50 -7.86 15.90 -8.77
CA LEU A 50 -7.08 17.09 -8.42
C LEU A 50 -5.73 17.14 -9.14
N VAL A 51 -5.04 16.02 -9.30
CA VAL A 51 -3.81 15.94 -10.09
C VAL A 51 -4.07 16.27 -11.56
N ARG A 52 -5.17 15.76 -12.14
CA ARG A 52 -5.57 16.11 -13.51
C ARG A 52 -5.91 17.59 -13.63
N PHE A 53 -6.65 18.13 -12.67
CA PHE A 53 -6.98 19.55 -12.62
C PHE A 53 -5.72 20.43 -12.54
N LEU A 54 -4.79 20.10 -11.64
CA LEU A 54 -3.53 20.83 -11.48
C LEU A 54 -2.62 20.76 -12.72
N ARG A 55 -2.65 19.65 -13.46
CA ARG A 55 -1.95 19.53 -14.76
C ARG A 55 -2.62 20.33 -15.87
N ALA A 56 -3.93 20.59 -15.76
CA ALA A 56 -4.69 21.33 -16.78
C ALA A 56 -4.62 22.86 -16.57
N ILE A 57 -4.36 23.36 -15.36
CA ILE A 57 -4.22 24.79 -15.10
C ILE A 57 -2.84 25.28 -15.56
N ASN A 58 -2.80 25.87 -16.75
CA ASN A 58 -1.66 26.66 -17.22
C ASN A 58 -1.81 28.11 -16.74
N PRO A 59 -0.84 28.68 -16.00
CA PRO A 59 -0.95 30.03 -15.47
C PRO A 59 -0.91 31.14 -16.55
N GLU A 60 -0.46 30.82 -17.77
CA GLU A 60 -0.29 31.79 -18.87
C GLU A 60 -1.42 31.75 -19.93
N ALA A 61 -2.47 30.93 -19.73
CA ALA A 61 -3.57 30.82 -20.69
C ALA A 61 -4.39 32.12 -20.89
N ASP A 62 -4.19 33.12 -20.02
CA ASP A 62 -5.00 34.34 -19.99
C ASP A 62 -4.33 35.60 -20.59
N CYS A 63 -3.15 35.49 -21.21
CA CYS A 63 -2.49 36.64 -21.86
C CYS A 63 -2.30 36.53 -23.39
N SER A 64 -2.73 35.45 -24.05
CA SER A 64 -2.63 35.30 -25.52
C SER A 64 -3.88 34.67 -26.14
N PRO A 65 -4.40 35.17 -27.28
CA PRO A 65 -5.53 34.55 -27.99
C PRO A 65 -5.15 33.15 -28.51
N PRO A 66 -6.13 32.28 -28.85
CA PRO A 66 -5.87 30.87 -29.11
C PRO A 66 -5.02 30.71 -30.37
N ARG A 67 -3.72 30.46 -30.18
CA ARG A 67 -2.84 30.07 -31.28
C ARG A 67 -2.91 28.56 -31.40
N THR A 68 -3.28 28.12 -32.59
CA THR A 68 -3.19 26.74 -33.07
C THR A 68 -1.86 26.12 -32.66
N SER A 69 -1.95 24.92 -32.10
CA SER A 69 -0.90 23.96 -31.76
C SER A 69 0.42 24.13 -32.52
N THR A 70 1.52 24.11 -31.76
CA THR A 70 2.89 23.64 -32.05
C THR A 70 3.92 24.64 -31.52
N GLY A 71 4.30 24.49 -30.25
CA GLY A 71 5.44 25.18 -29.62
C GLY A 71 6.12 24.22 -28.63
N PRO A 72 7.44 24.32 -28.43
CA PRO A 72 8.18 23.44 -27.54
C PRO A 72 7.62 23.58 -26.11
N SER A 73 7.44 22.45 -25.42
CA SER A 73 7.02 22.39 -24.02
C SER A 73 7.73 23.47 -23.20
N THR A 74 6.96 24.38 -22.62
CA THR A 74 7.46 25.53 -21.86
C THR A 74 8.19 25.03 -20.62
N ASP A 75 9.28 25.70 -20.19
CA ASP A 75 10.03 25.34 -18.97
C ASP A 75 9.10 25.18 -17.74
N GLU A 76 7.99 25.92 -17.73
CA GLU A 76 6.99 25.87 -16.67
C GLU A 76 6.17 24.58 -16.63
N ASP A 77 5.83 23.98 -17.77
CA ASP A 77 5.16 22.68 -17.82
C ASP A 77 6.03 21.61 -17.15
N THR A 78 7.34 21.72 -17.37
CA THR A 78 8.35 20.89 -16.72
C THR A 78 8.38 21.14 -15.21
N VAL A 79 8.37 22.41 -14.76
CA VAL A 79 8.31 22.75 -13.32
C VAL A 79 7.04 22.22 -12.66
N ASN A 80 5.89 22.31 -13.32
CA ASN A 80 4.61 21.82 -12.83
C ASN A 80 4.62 20.30 -12.68
N GLN A 81 5.14 19.59 -13.69
CA GLN A 81 5.32 18.15 -13.62
C GLN A 81 6.25 17.75 -12.47
N VAL A 82 7.41 18.40 -12.34
CA VAL A 82 8.36 18.15 -11.25
C VAL A 82 7.73 18.43 -9.88
N PHE A 83 6.98 19.52 -9.73
CA PHE A 83 6.30 19.86 -8.48
C PHE A 83 5.29 18.77 -8.06
N MET A 84 4.48 18.31 -9.00
CA MET A 84 3.52 17.23 -8.75
C MET A 84 4.23 15.93 -8.39
N GLU A 85 5.31 15.59 -9.11
CA GLU A 85 6.16 14.44 -8.78
C GLU A 85 6.73 14.53 -7.38
N VAL A 86 7.14 15.72 -6.90
CA VAL A 86 7.64 15.93 -5.53
C VAL A 86 6.55 15.65 -4.50
N ILE A 87 5.32 16.15 -4.69
CA ILE A 87 4.20 15.90 -3.77
C ILE A 87 3.91 14.39 -3.69
N LEU A 88 3.74 13.75 -4.86
CA LEU A 88 3.40 12.32 -4.95
C LEU A 88 4.52 11.44 -4.39
N THR A 89 5.77 11.73 -4.74
CA THR A 89 6.95 11.01 -4.21
C THR A 89 7.07 11.16 -2.70
N ARG A 90 6.82 12.35 -2.16
CA ARG A 90 6.84 12.59 -0.70
C ARG A 90 5.76 11.76 -0.01
N HIS A 91 4.56 11.70 -0.56
CA HIS A 91 3.47 10.91 0.02
C HIS A 91 3.73 9.40 -0.10
N ALA A 92 4.20 8.92 -1.25
CA ALA A 92 4.61 7.52 -1.42
C ALA A 92 5.68 7.12 -0.40
N ARG A 93 6.66 7.99 -0.14
CA ARG A 93 7.68 7.78 0.90
C ARG A 93 7.09 7.70 2.30
N LYS A 94 6.09 8.54 2.61
CA LYS A 94 5.37 8.51 3.89
C LYS A 94 4.63 7.17 4.07
N LEU A 95 3.91 6.71 3.05
CA LEU A 95 3.20 5.42 3.09
C LEU A 95 4.17 4.24 3.26
N LEU A 96 5.26 4.22 2.48
CA LEU A 96 6.27 3.17 2.54
C LEU A 96 6.99 3.13 3.90
N GLY A 97 7.42 4.29 4.42
CA GLY A 97 8.08 4.38 5.72
C GLY A 97 7.15 4.04 6.90
N ALA A 98 5.84 4.20 6.74
CA ALA A 98 4.83 3.79 7.70
C ALA A 98 4.43 2.30 7.57
N GLY A 99 4.94 1.58 6.57
CA GLY A 99 4.58 0.18 6.30
C GLY A 99 3.16 -0.03 5.77
N GLN A 100 2.52 1.02 5.23
CA GLN A 100 1.16 0.95 4.68
C GLN A 100 1.20 0.51 3.21
N LEU A 101 1.60 -0.74 2.96
CA LEU A 101 1.85 -1.25 1.62
C LEU A 101 0.57 -1.37 0.79
N ARG A 102 -0.56 -1.74 1.39
CA ARG A 102 -1.87 -1.79 0.72
C ARG A 102 -2.27 -0.40 0.23
N LYS A 103 -2.16 0.62 1.08
CA LYS A 103 -2.41 2.02 0.70
C LYS A 103 -1.44 2.51 -0.37
N LEU A 104 -0.15 2.17 -0.26
CA LEU A 104 0.86 2.52 -1.27
C LEU A 104 0.53 1.92 -2.65
N GLY A 105 0.13 0.65 -2.68
CA GLY A 105 -0.31 -0.02 -3.92
C GLY A 105 -1.54 0.64 -4.52
N SER A 106 -2.56 0.91 -3.70
CA SER A 106 -3.78 1.59 -4.15
C SER A 106 -3.51 3.02 -4.66
N PHE A 107 -2.75 3.81 -3.89
CA PHE A 107 -2.25 5.12 -4.30
C PHE A 107 -1.58 5.05 -5.67
N ALA A 108 -0.71 4.06 -5.89
CA ALA A 108 0.03 3.97 -7.12
C ALA A 108 -0.84 3.65 -8.33
N ALA A 109 -1.80 2.74 -8.17
CA ALA A 109 -2.74 2.37 -9.22
C ALA A 109 -3.66 3.54 -9.60
N HIS A 110 -4.17 4.31 -8.63
CA HIS A 110 -5.12 5.39 -8.90
C HIS A 110 -4.48 6.61 -9.54
N LEU A 111 -3.23 6.90 -9.19
CA LEU A 111 -2.52 8.11 -9.61
C LEU A 111 -1.55 7.85 -10.78
N ASP A 112 -1.56 6.64 -11.34
CA ASP A 112 -0.59 6.17 -12.34
C ASP A 112 0.86 6.42 -11.89
N PHE A 113 1.12 6.23 -10.59
CA PHE A 113 2.42 6.51 -10.01
C PHE A 113 3.41 5.39 -10.36
N PRO A 114 4.63 5.71 -10.84
CA PRO A 114 5.61 4.71 -11.25
C PRO A 114 6.27 4.02 -10.04
N LEU A 115 5.52 3.14 -9.37
CA LEU A 115 5.88 2.54 -8.09
C LEU A 115 7.22 1.80 -8.11
N GLN A 116 7.49 1.00 -9.14
CA GLN A 116 8.75 0.27 -9.26
C GLN A 116 9.96 1.23 -9.29
N ASN A 117 9.93 2.25 -10.15
CA ASN A 117 11.02 3.24 -10.27
C ASN A 117 11.24 4.02 -8.97
N PHE A 118 10.15 4.30 -8.25
CA PHE A 118 10.22 4.94 -6.93
C PHE A 118 10.88 4.02 -5.91
N LEU A 119 10.47 2.76 -5.83
CA LEU A 119 11.02 1.76 -4.90
C LEU A 119 12.50 1.53 -5.15
N GLU A 120 12.95 1.42 -6.40
CA GLU A 120 14.37 1.25 -6.75
C GLU A 120 15.26 2.37 -6.17
N LYS A 121 14.73 3.60 -6.11
CA LYS A 121 15.40 4.79 -5.56
C LYS A 121 15.34 4.86 -4.03
N GLU A 122 14.26 4.35 -3.42
CA GLU A 122 14.03 4.42 -1.97
C GLU A 122 14.41 3.12 -1.21
N ARG A 123 14.91 2.10 -1.92
CA ARG A 123 15.20 0.77 -1.34
C ARG A 123 16.11 0.79 -0.11
N LEU A 124 17.12 1.68 -0.09
CA LEU A 124 18.07 1.82 1.02
C LEU A 124 17.65 2.89 2.04
N ARG A 125 16.46 3.47 1.88
CA ARG A 125 15.96 4.61 2.65
C ARG A 125 14.62 4.26 3.26
N ALA A 126 13.52 4.76 2.70
CA ALA A 126 12.19 4.53 3.25
C ALA A 126 11.74 3.06 3.16
N ALA A 127 12.31 2.27 2.24
CA ALA A 127 12.00 0.84 2.15
C ALA A 127 12.84 -0.03 3.10
N LYS A 128 13.79 0.55 3.85
CA LYS A 128 14.64 -0.21 4.76
C LYS A 128 13.87 -0.61 6.01
N VAL A 129 13.99 -1.87 6.42
CA VAL A 129 13.33 -2.42 7.61
C VAL A 129 14.39 -2.73 8.66
N GLU A 130 14.32 -2.06 9.81
CA GLU A 130 15.24 -2.29 10.93
C GLU A 130 14.75 -3.43 11.84
N ASP A 131 13.43 -3.58 11.98
CA ASP A 131 12.79 -4.62 12.79
C ASP A 131 11.80 -5.45 11.96
N PHE A 132 12.27 -6.63 11.53
CA PHE A 132 11.49 -7.56 10.72
C PHE A 132 10.31 -8.18 11.46
N VAL A 133 10.34 -8.27 12.80
CA VAL A 133 9.22 -8.80 13.58
C VAL A 133 8.07 -7.80 13.56
N THR A 134 8.39 -6.53 13.83
CA THR A 134 7.41 -5.44 13.75
C THR A 134 6.88 -5.28 12.33
N ALA A 135 7.74 -5.36 11.31
CA ALA A 135 7.30 -5.30 9.91
C ALA A 135 6.40 -6.48 9.52
N LEU A 136 6.69 -7.71 9.99
CA LEU A 136 5.82 -8.86 9.77
C LEU A 136 4.45 -8.65 10.41
N LYS A 137 4.39 -8.25 11.67
CA LYS A 137 3.11 -7.92 12.35
C LYS A 137 2.36 -6.79 11.62
N ALA A 138 3.09 -5.80 11.10
CA ALA A 138 2.51 -4.70 10.35
C ALA A 138 1.84 -5.16 9.04
N VAL A 139 2.49 -6.03 8.25
CA VAL A 139 1.85 -6.53 7.01
C VAL A 139 0.62 -7.39 7.30
N HIS A 140 0.62 -8.18 8.38
CA HIS A 140 -0.60 -8.89 8.80
C HIS A 140 -1.75 -7.93 9.11
N THR A 141 -1.44 -6.83 9.79
CA THR A 141 -2.45 -5.82 10.15
C THR A 141 -2.94 -5.07 8.90
N ASP A 142 -2.01 -4.60 8.05
CA ASP A 142 -2.32 -3.82 6.84
C ASP A 142 -3.12 -4.63 5.81
N PHE A 143 -2.88 -5.94 5.74
CA PHE A 143 -3.62 -6.84 4.86
C PHE A 143 -4.78 -7.57 5.56
N GLU A 144 -5.06 -7.27 6.83
CA GLU A 144 -6.07 -7.98 7.62
C GLU A 144 -5.90 -9.52 7.54
N TRP A 145 -4.64 -9.96 7.45
CA TRP A 145 -4.27 -11.35 7.27
C TRP A 145 -4.13 -12.02 8.63
N PRO A 146 -4.84 -13.13 8.91
CA PRO A 146 -4.82 -13.77 10.22
C PRO A 146 -3.42 -14.28 10.56
N MET A 147 -3.03 -14.15 11.83
CA MET A 147 -1.77 -14.73 12.32
C MET A 147 -1.85 -16.26 12.32
N PRO A 148 -0.79 -17.00 11.95
CA PRO A 148 -0.78 -18.45 11.98
C PRO A 148 -1.01 -18.99 13.39
N ALA A 149 -2.06 -19.78 13.58
CA ALA A 149 -2.34 -20.43 14.85
C ALA A 149 -1.29 -21.54 15.13
N SER A 150 -0.98 -21.75 16.41
CA SER A 150 -0.20 -22.92 16.83
C SER A 150 -1.02 -24.18 16.55
N PRO A 151 -0.45 -25.28 16.02
CA PRO A 151 -1.16 -26.53 15.92
C PRO A 151 -1.58 -26.99 17.32
N VAL A 152 -2.88 -26.87 17.61
CA VAL A 152 -3.49 -27.48 18.80
C VAL A 152 -3.41 -28.99 18.58
N THR A 153 -2.59 -29.69 19.37
CA THR A 153 -2.66 -31.14 19.48
C THR A 153 -4.05 -31.49 20.04
N PRO A 154 -4.93 -32.18 19.30
CA PRO A 154 -6.16 -32.67 19.88
C PRO A 154 -5.79 -33.67 20.98
N GLY A 155 -6.00 -33.27 22.24
CA GLY A 155 -5.68 -34.07 23.40
C GLY A 155 -6.52 -35.34 23.45
N THR A 156 -5.83 -36.47 23.40
CA THR A 156 -6.30 -37.76 23.93
C THR A 156 -6.71 -37.56 25.40
N SER A 157 -8.00 -37.51 25.70
CA SER A 157 -8.50 -37.82 27.04
C SER A 157 -9.12 -39.20 27.03
N GLN A 158 -8.36 -40.13 27.61
CA GLN A 158 -8.77 -41.47 27.93
C GLN A 158 -9.85 -41.47 29.01
N VAL A 159 -10.68 -42.50 28.94
CA VAL A 159 -11.59 -43.01 29.95
C VAL A 159 -10.83 -43.55 31.18
N GLY A 160 -11.37 -43.34 32.38
CA GLY A 160 -11.05 -44.05 33.63
C GLY A 160 -10.82 -43.08 34.80
N GLY A 161 -11.46 -43.18 35.95
CA GLY A 161 -12.37 -44.16 36.53
C GLY A 161 -12.86 -43.64 37.90
N ALA A 162 -13.94 -44.25 38.38
CA ALA A 162 -14.65 -43.93 39.61
C ALA A 162 -13.84 -44.13 40.91
N GLY A 163 -14.25 -43.41 41.95
CA GLY A 163 -13.87 -43.61 43.35
C GLY A 163 -14.72 -42.71 44.24
N ASP A 164 -15.65 -43.33 44.94
CA ASP A 164 -16.71 -42.79 45.80
C ASP A 164 -16.23 -42.19 47.14
N GLU A 165 -17.22 -41.72 47.93
CA GLU A 165 -17.24 -41.43 49.38
C GLU A 165 -16.94 -39.97 49.81
N GLU A 166 -17.64 -39.32 50.74
CA GLU A 166 -18.87 -39.59 51.49
C GLU A 166 -19.28 -38.26 52.21
N ALA A 167 -20.56 -38.16 52.58
CA ALA A 167 -21.32 -37.02 53.06
C ALA A 167 -20.89 -36.35 54.39
N THR A 168 -21.33 -35.11 54.62
CA THR A 168 -22.17 -34.76 55.80
C THR A 168 -22.91 -33.41 55.66
N HIS A 169 -24.08 -33.34 56.31
CA HIS A 169 -25.23 -32.42 56.13
C HIS A 169 -25.20 -31.14 57.06
N PRO A 170 -26.31 -30.43 57.41
CA PRO A 170 -26.99 -29.36 56.63
C PRO A 170 -27.50 -28.12 57.46
N THR A 171 -28.19 -27.19 56.75
CA THR A 171 -29.33 -26.32 57.20
C THR A 171 -29.09 -25.12 58.15
N SER A 172 -29.49 -23.89 57.74
CA SER A 172 -30.70 -23.17 58.25
C SER A 172 -30.76 -21.65 57.94
N ILE A 173 -31.90 -21.23 57.39
CA ILE A 173 -32.71 -20.00 57.68
C ILE A 173 -32.16 -18.58 57.40
N GLY A 174 -32.85 -17.89 56.47
CA GLY A 174 -33.65 -16.71 56.82
C GLY A 174 -33.19 -15.31 56.40
N GLY A 175 -34.00 -14.63 55.56
CA GLY A 175 -34.19 -13.17 55.62
C GLY A 175 -33.95 -12.37 54.32
N GLN A 176 -35.03 -11.99 53.64
CA GLN A 176 -35.12 -10.67 52.97
C GLN A 176 -35.56 -9.61 54.01
N PRO A 177 -35.42 -8.28 53.76
CA PRO A 177 -36.48 -7.55 53.05
C PRO A 177 -36.06 -6.34 52.18
N LEU A 178 -36.92 -6.07 51.19
CA LEU A 178 -37.38 -4.81 50.57
C LEU A 178 -36.66 -3.45 50.81
N ARG A 179 -36.51 -2.64 49.72
CA ARG A 179 -37.21 -1.31 49.58
C ARG A 179 -37.04 -0.63 48.19
N ASN A 180 -38.19 -0.22 47.63
CA ASN A 180 -38.59 0.96 46.79
C ASN A 180 -37.59 1.62 45.81
N GLY A 181 -37.96 2.12 44.62
CA GLY A 181 -39.27 2.46 44.03
C GLY A 181 -39.33 3.94 43.59
N GLY A 182 -39.66 4.23 42.32
CA GLY A 182 -40.04 5.56 41.74
C GLY A 182 -39.19 5.98 40.52
N MET A 183 -39.65 5.91 39.24
CA MET A 183 -40.49 6.86 38.46
C MET A 183 -39.94 8.31 38.51
N GLU A 184 -39.67 9.08 37.45
CA GLU A 184 -40.41 9.45 36.22
C GLU A 184 -39.37 9.97 35.17
N GLY A 185 -39.53 9.89 33.85
CA GLY A 185 -40.32 10.82 33.04
C GLY A 185 -39.70 10.98 31.63
N ALA A 186 -40.54 10.92 30.60
CA ALA A 186 -40.17 10.90 29.18
C ALA A 186 -39.98 12.30 28.59
N VAL A 187 -39.03 12.47 27.66
CA VAL A 187 -39.13 13.43 26.55
C VAL A 187 -38.58 12.80 25.28
N VAL A 188 -39.48 12.66 24.31
CA VAL A 188 -39.23 12.31 22.91
C VAL A 188 -38.85 13.60 22.18
N THR A 189 -37.70 13.62 21.51
CA THR A 189 -37.42 14.57 20.43
C THR A 189 -36.89 13.84 19.20
N ARG A 190 -37.86 13.51 18.35
CA ARG A 190 -37.88 13.53 16.88
C ARG A 190 -36.53 13.85 16.20
N GLY A 191 -36.02 12.84 15.50
CA GLY A 191 -34.87 12.97 14.60
C GLY A 191 -35.18 13.74 13.31
N SER A 192 -34.09 14.18 12.69
CA SER A 192 -34.00 14.50 11.27
C SER A 192 -32.68 13.88 10.79
N PRO A 193 -32.67 13.06 9.73
CA PRO A 193 -31.46 12.48 9.19
C PRO A 193 -30.79 13.51 8.29
N ALA A 194 -29.51 13.80 8.52
CA ALA A 194 -28.65 14.44 7.54
C ALA A 194 -27.74 13.36 6.98
N ASP A 195 -27.66 13.32 5.67
CA ASP A 195 -27.20 12.24 4.84
C ASP A 195 -25.80 11.76 5.20
N SER A 196 -25.71 10.48 5.57
CA SER A 196 -24.46 9.74 5.53
C SER A 196 -24.25 9.30 4.09
N GLU A 197 -23.64 10.17 3.27
CA GLU A 197 -23.04 9.75 2.01
C GLU A 197 -21.82 8.89 2.34
N SER A 198 -22.08 7.61 2.58
CA SER A 198 -21.07 6.56 2.49
C SER A 198 -20.74 6.43 1.00
N THR A 199 -19.68 7.12 0.57
CA THR A 199 -19.07 6.82 -0.72
C THR A 199 -18.44 5.44 -0.57
N SER A 200 -19.14 4.43 -1.06
CA SER A 200 -18.64 3.07 -1.24
C SER A 200 -17.40 3.14 -2.13
N GLU A 201 -16.22 3.18 -1.52
CA GLU A 201 -14.91 3.18 -2.18
C GLU A 201 -14.52 1.75 -2.64
N GLU A 202 -15.48 1.00 -3.18
CA GLU A 202 -15.33 -0.40 -3.58
C GLU A 202 -15.92 -0.60 -4.97
N SER A 203 -15.14 -0.35 -6.02
CA SER A 203 -15.51 -0.68 -7.41
C SER A 203 -14.32 -0.66 -8.38
N TRP A 204 -13.14 -1.11 -7.95
CA TRP A 204 -11.99 -1.24 -8.87
C TRP A 204 -11.31 -2.61 -8.86
N TRP A 205 -11.82 -3.55 -8.08
CA TRP A 205 -11.62 -4.97 -8.33
C TRP A 205 -12.91 -5.43 -8.99
N LEU A 206 -12.89 -5.50 -10.32
CA LEU A 206 -14.04 -5.92 -11.10
C LEU A 206 -14.56 -7.25 -10.55
N GLU A 207 -15.79 -7.23 -10.04
CA GLU A 207 -16.56 -8.44 -9.81
C GLU A 207 -16.91 -9.03 -11.18
N GLU A 208 -16.35 -10.20 -11.47
CA GLU A 208 -16.95 -11.11 -12.44
C GLU A 208 -17.79 -12.10 -11.65
N ASP A 209 -19.10 -12.04 -11.89
CA ASP A 209 -20.20 -12.76 -11.26
C ASP A 209 -19.94 -14.25 -10.94
N GLU A 210 -20.21 -14.58 -9.68
CA GLU A 210 -20.99 -15.74 -9.20
C GLU A 210 -21.02 -17.02 -10.05
N ALA A 211 -20.19 -17.98 -9.62
CA ALA A 211 -20.58 -19.39 -9.60
C ALA A 211 -20.48 -19.90 -8.17
N GLY A 212 -21.55 -19.69 -7.40
CA GLY A 212 -21.72 -20.29 -6.10
C GLY A 212 -21.77 -21.82 -6.10
N LEU A 213 -21.62 -22.34 -4.88
CA LEU A 213 -21.82 -23.69 -4.36
C LEU A 213 -20.58 -24.61 -4.26
N HIS A 214 -20.36 -25.06 -3.01
CA HIS A 214 -19.53 -26.17 -2.52
C HIS A 214 -18.08 -25.87 -2.11
N ALA A 215 -17.88 -25.44 -0.85
CA ALA A 215 -17.43 -26.32 0.23
C ALA A 215 -17.01 -25.50 1.46
N ALA A 216 -17.74 -25.61 2.57
CA ALA A 216 -17.19 -25.33 3.89
C ALA A 216 -16.21 -26.47 4.26
N SER A 217 -15.08 -26.48 3.57
CA SER A 217 -13.87 -27.21 3.99
C SER A 217 -13.14 -26.32 4.99
N VAL A 218 -12.64 -26.90 6.07
CA VAL A 218 -11.80 -26.27 7.12
C VAL A 218 -11.10 -25.04 6.57
N ALA A 219 -11.61 -23.84 6.89
CA ALA A 219 -11.06 -22.60 6.37
C ALA A 219 -9.64 -22.47 6.91
N GLU A 220 -8.66 -22.65 6.04
CA GLU A 220 -7.28 -22.30 6.35
C GLU A 220 -7.27 -20.81 6.74
N PRO A 221 -6.45 -20.40 7.73
CA PRO A 221 -6.31 -19.00 8.11
C PRO A 221 -5.57 -18.24 6.99
N ARG A 222 -6.29 -17.92 5.92
CA ARG A 222 -5.84 -17.12 4.77
C ARG A 222 -6.72 -15.88 4.62
N GLY A 223 -6.17 -14.82 4.03
CA GLY A 223 -6.96 -13.64 3.65
C GLY A 223 -7.89 -13.92 2.46
N SER A 224 -8.73 -12.95 2.11
CA SER A 224 -9.58 -13.07 0.92
C SER A 224 -8.73 -13.19 -0.36
N PRO A 225 -9.22 -13.87 -1.42
CA PRO A 225 -8.47 -14.07 -2.66
C PRO A 225 -7.98 -12.76 -3.29
N GLN A 226 -8.78 -11.71 -3.18
CA GLN A 226 -8.49 -10.36 -3.66
C GLN A 226 -7.31 -9.73 -2.91
N VAL A 227 -7.31 -9.82 -1.58
CA VAL A 227 -6.22 -9.31 -0.72
C VAL A 227 -4.94 -10.09 -0.96
N GLU A 228 -5.06 -11.40 -1.16
CA GLU A 228 -3.93 -12.27 -1.52
C GLU A 228 -3.32 -11.88 -2.87
N ALA A 229 -4.16 -11.61 -3.88
CA ALA A 229 -3.71 -11.13 -5.19
C ALA A 229 -2.98 -9.78 -5.10
N GLN A 230 -3.51 -8.84 -4.30
CA GLN A 230 -2.86 -7.55 -4.03
C GLN A 230 -1.49 -7.73 -3.36
N ALA A 231 -1.41 -8.56 -2.32
CA ALA A 231 -0.17 -8.85 -1.62
C ALA A 231 0.87 -9.48 -2.54
N ARG A 232 0.46 -10.43 -3.41
CA ARG A 232 1.35 -11.04 -4.43
C ARG A 232 1.84 -10.04 -5.46
N TYR A 233 0.98 -9.15 -5.94
CA TYR A 233 1.39 -8.09 -6.86
C TYR A 233 2.43 -7.16 -6.22
N LEU A 234 2.21 -6.75 -4.97
CA LEU A 234 3.18 -5.93 -4.24
C LEU A 234 4.50 -6.68 -3.98
N LEU A 235 4.44 -7.96 -3.61
CA LEU A 235 5.63 -8.80 -3.47
C LEU A 235 6.42 -8.88 -4.79
N HIS A 236 5.74 -9.04 -5.92
CA HIS A 236 6.35 -9.06 -7.24
C HIS A 236 7.09 -7.75 -7.54
N ILE A 237 6.44 -6.60 -7.36
CA ILE A 237 7.05 -5.29 -7.63
C ILE A 237 8.21 -4.98 -6.67
N LEU A 238 8.05 -5.28 -5.37
CA LEU A 238 9.15 -5.13 -4.40
C LEU A 238 10.35 -5.99 -4.76
N GLY A 239 10.11 -7.22 -5.24
CA GLY A 239 11.16 -8.12 -5.73
C GLY A 239 11.89 -7.60 -6.97
N GLN A 240 11.15 -7.03 -7.94
CA GLN A 240 11.73 -6.38 -9.12
C GLN A 240 12.58 -5.16 -8.72
N ALA A 241 12.07 -4.33 -7.80
CA ALA A 241 12.76 -3.15 -7.30
C ALA A 241 13.89 -3.45 -6.29
N ARG A 242 14.15 -4.74 -5.99
CA ARG A 242 15.16 -5.20 -5.01
C ARG A 242 14.95 -4.61 -3.60
N CYS A 243 13.70 -4.37 -3.22
CA CYS A 243 13.32 -3.96 -1.88
C CYS A 243 13.09 -5.19 -1.00
N CYS A 244 14.16 -5.95 -0.73
CA CYS A 244 14.11 -7.23 -0.03
C CYS A 244 13.53 -7.11 1.40
N ASP A 245 13.79 -5.99 2.06
CA ASP A 245 13.39 -5.70 3.44
C ASP A 245 11.87 -5.77 3.66
N TRP A 246 11.06 -5.21 2.74
CA TRP A 246 9.60 -5.33 2.77
C TRP A 246 9.08 -6.57 2.02
N ALA A 247 9.86 -7.10 1.06
CA ALA A 247 9.50 -8.34 0.37
C ALA A 247 9.50 -9.55 1.31
N LEU A 248 10.44 -9.62 2.27
CA LEU A 248 10.53 -10.73 3.22
C LEU A 248 9.28 -10.88 4.10
N PRO A 249 8.81 -9.84 4.84
CA PRO A 249 7.56 -9.89 5.59
C PRO A 249 6.36 -10.33 4.75
N LEU A 250 6.21 -9.80 3.53
CA LEU A 250 5.12 -10.19 2.64
C LEU A 250 5.23 -11.65 2.18
N ALA A 251 6.42 -12.11 1.82
CA ALA A 251 6.65 -13.51 1.43
C ALA A 251 6.32 -14.46 2.59
N LEU A 252 6.69 -14.11 3.83
CA LEU A 252 6.38 -14.90 5.01
C LEU A 252 4.88 -14.90 5.35
N MET A 253 4.21 -13.74 5.25
CA MET A 253 2.76 -13.64 5.41
C MET A 253 2.02 -14.53 4.40
N LEU A 254 2.48 -14.55 3.15
CA LEU A 254 1.93 -15.37 2.06
C LEU A 254 2.37 -16.85 2.12
N GLY A 255 3.28 -17.22 3.03
CA GLY A 255 3.83 -18.57 3.08
C GLY A 255 4.70 -18.96 1.88
N ASP A 256 5.27 -17.99 1.16
CA ASP A 256 6.06 -18.22 -0.04
C ASP A 256 7.48 -18.69 0.31
N THR A 257 7.62 -20.02 0.40
CA THR A 257 8.88 -20.70 0.69
C THR A 257 9.91 -20.66 -0.44
N LEU A 258 9.54 -20.16 -1.62
CA LEU A 258 10.45 -20.02 -2.76
C LEU A 258 11.05 -18.62 -2.81
N VAL A 259 10.26 -17.59 -2.55
CA VAL A 259 10.72 -16.20 -2.54
C VAL A 259 11.42 -15.85 -1.24
N ALA A 260 10.90 -16.27 -0.08
CA ALA A 260 11.44 -15.88 1.23
C ALA A 260 12.94 -16.18 1.39
N PRO A 261 13.48 -17.36 0.99
CA PRO A 261 14.92 -17.63 1.08
C PRO A 261 15.78 -16.73 0.20
N LEU A 262 15.24 -16.21 -0.90
CA LEU A 262 15.98 -15.37 -1.86
C LEU A 262 16.12 -13.91 -1.39
N VAL A 263 15.19 -13.44 -0.57
CA VAL A 263 15.16 -12.06 -0.06
C VAL A 263 15.61 -11.95 1.39
N ALA A 264 15.67 -13.06 2.12
CA ALA A 264 16.05 -13.09 3.52
C ALA A 264 17.55 -12.90 3.73
N THR A 265 17.90 -12.22 4.83
CA THR A 265 19.25 -12.26 5.40
C THR A 265 19.29 -13.25 6.57
N PRO A 266 20.44 -13.88 6.85
CA PRO A 266 20.57 -14.80 7.99
C PRO A 266 20.19 -14.14 9.33
N GLU A 267 20.64 -12.90 9.54
CA GLU A 267 20.35 -12.13 10.75
C GLU A 267 18.85 -11.85 10.94
N ALA A 268 18.13 -11.57 9.85
CA ALA A 268 16.68 -11.35 9.89
C ALA A 268 15.94 -12.65 10.26
N LEU A 269 16.33 -13.78 9.65
CA LEU A 269 15.72 -15.08 9.94
C LEU A 269 15.97 -15.52 11.37
N ASP A 270 17.14 -15.29 11.93
CA ASP A 270 17.45 -15.64 13.32
C ASP A 270 16.58 -14.85 14.30
N LYS A 271 16.44 -13.54 14.09
CA LYS A 271 15.54 -12.69 14.91
C LYS A 271 14.07 -13.12 14.79
N LEU A 272 13.61 -13.38 13.57
CA LEU A 272 12.25 -13.87 13.31
C LEU A 272 12.01 -15.24 13.95
N MET A 273 12.99 -16.15 13.88
CA MET A 273 12.91 -17.47 14.51
C MET A 273 12.85 -17.37 16.04
N GLN A 274 13.68 -16.52 16.65
CA GLN A 274 13.64 -16.28 18.09
C GLN A 274 12.27 -15.75 18.54
N TRP A 275 11.72 -14.77 17.81
CA TRP A 275 10.38 -14.26 18.06
C TRP A 275 9.30 -15.34 17.90
N ALA A 276 9.33 -16.11 16.80
CA ALA A 276 8.33 -17.14 16.53
C ALA A 276 8.31 -18.22 17.62
N LEU A 277 9.48 -18.64 18.12
CA LEU A 277 9.57 -19.58 19.24
C LEU A 277 8.98 -19.03 20.55
N ALA A 278 9.11 -17.73 20.78
CA ALA A 278 8.66 -17.08 22.02
C ALA A 278 7.16 -16.69 22.00
N GLU A 279 6.68 -16.14 20.89
CA GLU A 279 5.37 -15.49 20.80
C GLU A 279 4.43 -16.11 19.76
N CYS A 280 4.95 -16.68 18.68
CA CYS A 280 4.11 -17.15 17.56
C CYS A 280 4.61 -18.49 16.96
N PRO A 281 4.38 -19.63 17.65
CA PRO A 281 4.88 -20.94 17.22
C PRO A 281 4.42 -21.37 15.83
N GLY A 282 3.30 -20.84 15.33
CA GLY A 282 2.78 -21.12 13.99
C GLY A 282 3.76 -20.76 12.87
N TYR A 283 4.64 -19.78 13.07
CA TYR A 283 5.66 -19.39 12.08
C TYR A 283 6.88 -20.31 12.05
N VAL A 284 7.12 -21.10 13.11
CA VAL A 284 8.37 -21.83 13.29
C VAL A 284 8.59 -22.87 12.19
N GLY A 285 7.53 -23.58 11.77
CA GLY A 285 7.61 -24.57 10.69
C GLY A 285 8.02 -23.94 9.35
N LEU A 286 7.36 -22.82 8.99
CA LEU A 286 7.66 -22.06 7.79
C LEU A 286 9.09 -21.52 7.81
N LEU A 287 9.52 -20.90 8.91
CA LEU A 287 10.85 -20.32 9.03
C LEU A 287 11.95 -21.38 8.93
N ARG A 288 11.75 -22.58 9.48
CA ARG A 288 12.69 -23.70 9.30
C ARG A 288 12.79 -24.15 7.85
N GLN A 289 11.66 -24.20 7.15
CA GLN A 289 11.64 -24.55 5.72
C GLN A 289 12.38 -23.50 4.87
N VAL A 290 12.24 -22.21 5.22
CA VAL A 290 12.96 -21.11 4.57
C VAL A 290 14.47 -21.20 4.84
N GLN A 291 14.88 -21.50 6.07
CA GLN A 291 16.31 -21.68 6.42
C GLN A 291 16.94 -22.92 5.76
N GLY A 292 16.23 -24.05 5.72
CA GLY A 292 16.75 -25.33 5.20
C GLY A 292 17.05 -25.35 3.69
N ARG A 293 16.48 -24.44 2.90
CA ARG A 293 16.78 -24.28 1.47
C ARG A 293 17.98 -23.39 1.17
N GLY A 294 18.47 -22.61 2.16
CA GLY A 294 19.61 -21.71 1.98
C GLY A 294 20.98 -22.41 2.05
N SER A 295 21.04 -23.66 2.55
CA SER A 295 22.29 -24.40 2.77
C SER A 295 22.69 -25.35 1.63
N ASP A 296 21.93 -25.42 0.55
CA ASP A 296 22.27 -26.23 -0.64
C ASP A 296 23.35 -25.53 -1.49
N THR A 297 24.49 -25.19 -0.88
CA THR A 297 25.75 -25.08 -1.62
C THR A 297 26.33 -26.49 -1.72
N PRO A 298 26.62 -27.04 -2.91
CA PRO A 298 27.36 -28.29 -3.00
C PRO A 298 28.75 -28.04 -2.41
N SER A 299 28.98 -28.59 -1.21
CA SER A 299 30.30 -28.69 -0.60
C SER A 299 31.21 -29.47 -1.54
N SER A 300 31.97 -28.76 -2.38
CA SER A 300 32.95 -29.35 -3.29
C SER A 300 34.18 -29.82 -2.51
N ASN A 301 34.07 -30.97 -1.86
CA ASN A 301 35.22 -31.79 -1.51
C ASN A 301 35.23 -33.02 -2.40
N GLY A 302 35.93 -32.87 -3.52
CA GLY A 302 36.15 -33.91 -4.51
C GLY A 302 37.27 -33.48 -5.44
N ALA A 303 38.48 -33.34 -4.89
CA ALA A 303 39.68 -33.13 -5.67
C ALA A 303 39.91 -34.36 -6.58
N VAL A 304 39.57 -34.23 -7.86
CA VAL A 304 40.18 -35.01 -8.93
C VAL A 304 40.58 -34.04 -10.03
N GLN A 305 41.90 -33.83 -10.12
CA GLN A 305 42.53 -33.10 -11.21
C GLN A 305 42.15 -33.71 -12.56
N ARG A 306 41.71 -32.87 -13.50
CA ARG A 306 42.00 -33.03 -14.93
C ARG A 306 41.79 -31.71 -15.69
N SER A 307 42.93 -31.13 -16.07
CA SER A 307 43.22 -30.17 -17.14
C SER A 307 42.11 -29.78 -18.14
N SER A 308 41.81 -28.49 -18.29
CA SER A 308 42.16 -27.63 -19.46
C SER A 308 41.38 -26.30 -19.43
N PRO A 309 41.90 -25.15 -19.92
CA PRO A 309 41.29 -23.84 -19.76
C PRO A 309 40.52 -23.36 -21.00
N MET A 310 39.40 -22.66 -20.82
CA MET A 310 38.86 -21.75 -21.84
C MET A 310 38.08 -20.59 -21.20
N GLU A 311 38.79 -19.46 -21.12
CA GLU A 311 38.37 -18.05 -21.28
C GLU A 311 37.07 -17.55 -20.65
N ALA A 312 37.26 -16.77 -19.58
CA ALA A 312 36.31 -15.80 -19.06
C ALA A 312 36.22 -14.57 -19.98
N ARG A 313 35.04 -14.35 -20.59
CA ARG A 313 34.74 -13.11 -21.32
C ARG A 313 34.13 -12.09 -20.36
N ARG A 314 34.99 -11.26 -19.76
CA ARG A 314 34.61 -9.92 -19.26
C ARG A 314 34.45 -9.01 -20.48
N MET A 315 33.31 -8.33 -20.60
CA MET A 315 33.17 -7.18 -21.50
C MET A 315 33.05 -5.92 -20.67
N THR A 316 34.17 -5.20 -20.58
CA THR A 316 34.28 -3.82 -20.12
C THR A 316 33.84 -2.87 -21.22
N ALA A 317 33.12 -1.82 -20.83
CA ALA A 317 32.81 -0.66 -21.64
C ALA A 317 34.09 0.06 -22.09
N ALA A 318 34.13 0.49 -23.35
CA ALA A 318 35.14 1.39 -23.87
C ALA A 318 34.46 2.58 -24.55
N THR A 319 34.59 3.73 -23.90
CA THR A 319 34.41 5.07 -24.45
C THR A 319 35.49 5.32 -25.51
N THR A 320 35.09 5.60 -26.75
CA THR A 320 36.02 6.10 -27.78
C THR A 320 35.99 7.63 -27.81
N VAL A 321 37.13 8.20 -27.40
CA VAL A 321 37.51 9.60 -27.62
C VAL A 321 37.84 9.78 -29.10
N VAL A 322 37.28 10.83 -29.70
CA VAL A 322 37.55 11.28 -31.07
C VAL A 322 38.79 12.18 -31.04
N THR A 323 39.77 11.89 -31.90
CA THR A 323 40.88 12.80 -32.23
C THR A 323 40.97 12.96 -33.75
N GLU A 324 41.09 14.21 -34.17
CA GLU A 324 41.03 14.71 -35.55
C GLU A 324 42.28 14.45 -36.40
N GLY A 325 42.05 14.24 -37.70
CA GLY A 325 42.81 14.78 -38.84
C GLY A 325 44.02 14.01 -39.40
N PRO A 326 44.48 14.31 -40.65
CA PRO A 326 43.75 14.95 -41.75
C PRO A 326 44.11 14.45 -43.19
N GLU A 327 43.49 15.11 -44.18
CA GLU A 327 43.90 15.33 -45.60
C GLU A 327 43.60 14.29 -46.71
N GLU A 328 43.15 14.85 -47.86
CA GLU A 328 43.13 14.36 -49.26
C GLU A 328 42.10 13.27 -49.63
N GLY A 329 41.21 13.41 -50.62
CA GLY A 329 41.12 14.30 -51.77
C GLY A 329 40.75 13.48 -53.01
N CYS A 330 39.48 13.44 -53.41
CA CYS A 330 39.13 13.15 -54.82
C CYS A 330 37.71 13.61 -55.18
N ARG A 331 37.67 14.53 -56.15
CA ARG A 331 36.51 14.97 -56.94
C ARG A 331 36.00 13.86 -57.87
N VAL A 332 34.77 14.06 -58.35
CA VAL A 332 34.15 13.80 -59.67
C VAL A 332 32.71 13.37 -59.35
N SER A 333 31.61 14.00 -59.79
CA SER A 333 31.31 15.01 -60.82
C SER A 333 30.04 15.75 -60.45
#